data_AF-A0AAV7TYU6-F1
#
_entry.id   AF-A0AAV7TYU6-F1
#
_cell.length_a   1.000
_cell.length_b   1.000
_cell.length_c   1.000
_cell.angle_alpha   90.00
_cell.angle_beta   90.00
_cell.angle_gamma   90.00
#
_symmetry.space_group_name_H-M   'P 1'
#
loop_
_entity.id
_entity.type
_entity.pdbx_description
1 polymer ?
#
loop_
_entity_poly.entity_id
_entity_poly.type
_entity_poly.pdbx_seq_one_letter_code
_entity_poly.pdbx_strand_id
1 'polypeptide(L)'
;MPGSKPNHKPASKPARQLLFSEALHHKCLTPTTTGPHASPPPTEPITMSDKEHSTTMEWILREITTVSRRIEGMDASITSLTLETKSMRSDIAGFQSRVTGLEQCMGSLEAQDIVPQDRDQDLLYLRSKITDMEDRSRRDNIRLLGSRKTKKAQICMPS
;
A
#
# COMPACT_ATOMS: atom_id res chain seq x y z
N MET A 1 -8.60 25.69 29.37
CA MET A 1 -7.81 26.01 28.17
C MET A 1 -7.62 24.74 27.36
N PRO A 2 -8.44 24.43 26.34
CA PRO A 2 -8.21 23.26 25.51
C PRO A 2 -7.17 23.60 24.44
N GLY A 3 -6.07 22.85 24.44
CA GLY A 3 -4.97 22.98 23.49
C GLY A 3 -5.31 22.40 22.13
N SER A 4 -5.08 23.21 21.10
CA SER A 4 -5.20 22.89 19.68
C SER A 4 -4.24 21.77 19.26
N LYS A 5 -4.73 20.78 18.50
CA LYS A 5 -3.90 19.88 17.70
C LYS A 5 -3.90 20.35 16.23
N PRO A 6 -2.75 20.46 15.56
CA PRO A 6 -2.68 20.84 14.16
C PRO A 6 -3.02 19.65 13.25
N ASN A 7 -3.88 19.94 12.28
CA ASN A 7 -4.36 19.03 11.25
C ASN A 7 -3.34 19.00 10.09
N HIS A 8 -2.45 18.00 10.05
CA HIS A 8 -1.54 17.81 8.92
C HIS A 8 -2.19 16.94 7.85
N LYS A 9 -2.69 17.58 6.79
CA LYS A 9 -3.08 16.91 5.54
C LYS A 9 -1.83 16.57 4.73
N PRO A 10 -1.69 15.34 4.20
CA PRO A 10 -0.54 14.98 3.37
C PRO A 10 -0.63 15.62 1.98
N ALA A 11 0.48 16.20 1.54
CA ALA A 11 0.65 16.80 0.23
C ALA A 11 0.54 15.73 -0.88
N SER A 12 -0.49 15.87 -1.72
CA SER A 12 -0.64 15.16 -2.98
C SER A 12 0.48 15.58 -3.95
N LYS A 13 1.42 14.68 -4.21
CA LYS A 13 2.45 14.86 -5.26
C LYS A 13 1.81 14.77 -6.65
N PRO A 14 2.07 15.68 -7.58
CA PRO A 14 1.56 15.57 -8.94
C PRO A 14 2.30 14.48 -9.71
N ALA A 15 1.52 13.65 -10.42
CA ALA A 15 2.00 12.67 -11.36
C ALA A 15 2.87 13.34 -12.44
N ARG A 16 4.12 12.93 -12.55
CA ARG A 16 5.01 13.31 -13.66
C ARG A 16 4.49 12.63 -14.93
N GLN A 17 3.73 13.38 -15.73
CA GLN A 17 3.48 13.02 -17.13
C GLN A 17 4.81 13.14 -17.88
N LEU A 18 5.36 11.99 -18.29
CA LEU A 18 6.46 11.92 -19.23
C LEU A 18 5.92 12.22 -20.63
N LEU A 19 6.02 13.47 -21.05
CA LEU A 19 5.83 13.88 -22.44
C LEU A 19 7.11 13.52 -23.21
N PHE A 20 7.11 12.38 -23.89
CA PHE A 20 8.00 12.14 -25.02
C PHE A 20 7.33 12.74 -26.25
N SER A 21 7.71 13.97 -26.60
CA SER A 21 7.36 14.56 -27.88
C SER A 21 8.55 14.45 -28.82
N GLU A 22 8.34 13.69 -29.89
CA GLU A 22 9.25 13.44 -31.00
C GLU A 22 9.82 14.72 -31.61
N ALA A 23 11.15 14.80 -31.66
CA ALA A 23 11.86 15.74 -32.50
C ALA A 23 12.13 15.09 -33.86
N LEU A 24 11.18 15.21 -34.80
CA LEU A 24 11.43 15.03 -36.23
C LEU A 24 11.06 16.32 -36.97
N HIS A 25 11.92 17.33 -36.81
CA HIS A 25 11.96 18.45 -37.74
C HIS A 25 12.57 17.98 -39.06
N HIS A 26 11.70 17.55 -39.98
CA HIS A 26 12.04 17.51 -41.40
C HIS A 26 12.40 18.93 -41.87
N LYS A 27 13.65 19.12 -42.28
CA LYS A 27 14.09 20.30 -43.03
C LYS A 27 13.37 20.31 -44.40
N CYS A 28 12.24 21.00 -44.47
CA CYS A 28 11.67 21.44 -45.74
C CYS A 28 12.59 22.52 -46.34
N LEU A 29 13.37 22.13 -47.34
CA LEU A 29 14.03 23.07 -48.25
C LEU A 29 12.97 23.57 -49.24
N THR A 30 12.58 24.83 -49.11
CA THR A 30 11.86 25.57 -50.16
C THR A 30 12.86 26.11 -51.18
N PRO A 31 12.68 25.90 -52.50
CA PRO A 31 13.43 26.65 -53.48
C PRO A 31 12.71 27.99 -53.77
N THR A 32 13.43 29.08 -53.54
CA THR A 32 13.05 30.43 -53.95
C THR A 32 13.15 30.56 -55.47
N THR A 33 12.00 30.66 -56.10
CA THR A 33 11.79 31.12 -57.48
C THR A 33 12.22 32.58 -57.63
N THR A 34 13.15 32.90 -58.53
CA THR A 34 13.01 33.96 -59.56
C THR A 34 14.28 34.11 -60.41
N GLY A 35 14.18 33.71 -61.67
CA GLY A 35 15.13 34.06 -62.73
C GLY A 35 14.54 33.65 -64.09
N PRO A 36 14.49 34.52 -65.10
CA PRO A 36 13.97 34.17 -66.41
C PRO A 36 15.08 33.42 -67.16
N HIS A 37 15.07 32.10 -67.07
CA HIS A 37 16.02 31.26 -67.79
C HIS A 37 15.27 30.32 -68.73
N ALA A 38 15.86 30.17 -69.92
CA ALA A 38 15.34 29.54 -71.11
C ALA A 38 14.67 28.18 -70.89
N SER A 39 13.74 27.86 -71.80
CA SER A 39 13.02 26.60 -71.95
C SER A 39 13.86 25.38 -71.54
N PRO A 40 13.37 24.55 -70.60
CA PRO A 40 14.03 23.29 -70.27
C PRO A 40 13.92 22.32 -71.46
N PRO A 41 14.96 21.53 -71.75
CA PRO A 41 14.89 20.47 -72.76
C PRO A 41 13.81 19.45 -72.39
N PRO A 42 13.24 18.73 -73.38
CA PRO A 42 12.20 17.74 -73.14
C PRO A 42 12.74 16.71 -72.16
N THR A 43 12.09 16.65 -71.00
CA THR A 43 12.40 15.69 -69.95
C THR A 43 12.07 14.31 -70.49
N GLU A 44 13.09 13.59 -70.96
CA GLU A 44 12.96 12.18 -71.27
C GLU A 44 12.46 11.46 -70.00
N PRO A 45 11.42 10.63 -70.09
CA PRO A 45 10.98 9.85 -68.95
C PRO A 45 12.14 8.98 -68.51
N ILE A 46 12.62 9.20 -67.28
CA ILE A 46 13.59 8.34 -66.62
C ILE A 46 12.92 6.97 -66.48
N THR A 47 13.08 6.15 -67.50
CA THR A 47 12.68 4.75 -67.49
C THR A 47 13.78 4.04 -66.74
N MET A 48 13.58 3.85 -65.43
CA MET A 48 14.45 2.93 -64.70
C MET A 48 14.32 1.56 -65.36
N SER A 49 15.45 0.94 -65.64
CA SER A 49 15.47 -0.35 -66.33
C SER A 49 14.74 -1.37 -65.44
N ASP A 50 13.96 -2.29 -66.04
CA ASP A 50 13.19 -3.33 -65.31
C ASP A 50 14.03 -4.08 -64.25
N LYS A 51 15.35 -4.15 -64.46
CA LYS A 51 16.32 -4.75 -63.55
C LYS A 51 16.50 -3.98 -62.24
N GLU A 52 16.49 -2.66 -62.27
CA GLU A 52 16.61 -1.80 -61.08
C GLU A 52 15.32 -1.80 -60.26
N HIS A 53 14.16 -1.86 -60.93
CA HIS A 53 12.87 -2.06 -60.29
C HIS A 53 12.81 -3.40 -59.54
N SER A 54 13.33 -4.47 -60.16
CA SER A 54 13.40 -5.80 -59.53
C SER A 54 14.23 -5.80 -58.25
N THR A 55 15.43 -5.21 -58.28
CA THR A 55 16.31 -5.16 -57.09
C THR A 55 15.73 -4.31 -55.97
N THR A 56 15.05 -3.22 -56.32
CA THR A 56 14.40 -2.34 -55.33
C THR A 56 13.24 -3.06 -54.65
N MET A 57 12.46 -3.82 -55.43
CA MET A 57 11.33 -4.60 -54.90
C MET A 57 11.80 -5.72 -53.95
N GLU A 58 12.87 -6.45 -54.31
CA GLU A 58 13.47 -7.47 -53.43
C GLU A 58 13.95 -6.88 -52.10
N TRP A 59 14.60 -5.71 -52.13
CA TRP A 59 15.03 -5.02 -50.92
C TRP A 59 13.84 -4.61 -50.04
N ILE A 60 12.79 -4.03 -50.64
CA ILE A 60 11.56 -3.66 -49.92
C ILE A 60 10.92 -4.89 -49.26
N LEU A 61 10.79 -6.00 -49.99
CA LEU A 61 10.23 -7.24 -49.45
C LEU A 61 11.05 -7.76 -48.26
N ARG A 62 12.39 -7.69 -48.36
CA ARG A 62 13.27 -8.06 -47.26
C ARG A 62 13.05 -7.19 -46.04
N GLU A 63 12.94 -5.87 -46.20
CA GLU A 63 12.66 -4.99 -45.06
C GLU A 63 11.27 -5.19 -44.47
N ILE A 64 10.26 -5.42 -45.30
CA ILE A 64 8.92 -5.80 -44.82
C ILE A 64 8.99 -7.06 -43.97
N THR A 65 9.73 -8.09 -44.39
CA THR A 65 9.90 -9.31 -43.57
C THR A 65 10.64 -9.06 -42.27
N THR A 66 11.68 -8.22 -42.27
CA THR A 66 12.42 -7.83 -41.05
C THR A 66 11.53 -7.09 -40.07
N VAL A 67 10.75 -6.10 -40.56
CA VAL A 67 9.81 -5.33 -39.74
C VAL A 67 8.71 -6.23 -39.19
N SER A 68 8.14 -7.11 -40.01
CA SER A 68 7.09 -8.05 -39.59
C SER A 68 7.56 -8.93 -38.43
N ARG A 69 8.78 -9.48 -38.53
CA ARG A 69 9.36 -10.29 -37.45
C ARG A 69 9.59 -9.48 -36.16
N ARG A 70 9.96 -8.21 -36.28
CA ARG A 70 10.11 -7.33 -35.11
C ARG A 70 8.76 -7.04 -34.46
N ILE A 71 7.71 -6.82 -35.25
CA ILE A 71 6.34 -6.63 -34.75
C ILE A 71 5.88 -7.88 -33.99
N GLU A 72 6.07 -9.07 -34.56
CA GLU A 72 5.72 -10.34 -33.88
C GLU A 72 6.46 -10.49 -32.54
N GLY A 73 7.74 -10.14 -32.48
CA GLY A 73 8.51 -10.17 -31.24
C GLY A 73 8.03 -9.14 -30.20
N MET A 74 7.59 -7.97 -30.65
CA MET A 74 6.98 -6.96 -29.79
C MET A 74 5.62 -7.43 -29.26
N ASP A 75 4.78 -8.04 -30.09
CA ASP A 75 3.48 -8.58 -29.69
C ASP A 75 3.63 -9.68 -28.63
N ALA A 76 4.61 -10.57 -28.79
CA ALA A 76 4.93 -11.58 -27.78
C ALA A 76 5.35 -10.94 -26.45
N SER A 77 6.18 -9.89 -26.52
CA SER A 77 6.64 -9.15 -25.33
C SER A 77 5.49 -8.43 -24.62
N ILE A 78 4.61 -7.78 -25.37
CA ILE A 78 3.41 -7.10 -24.85
C ILE A 78 2.48 -8.11 -24.18
N THR A 79 2.28 -9.28 -24.79
CA THR A 79 1.46 -10.36 -24.23
C THR A 79 2.02 -10.86 -22.91
N SER A 80 3.34 -11.07 -22.84
CA SER A 80 4.04 -11.46 -21.60
C SER A 80 3.88 -10.41 -20.50
N LEU A 81 4.14 -9.14 -20.79
CA LEU A 81 4.00 -8.04 -19.84
C LEU A 81 2.55 -7.88 -19.36
N THR A 82 1.58 -8.14 -20.23
CA THR A 82 0.16 -8.11 -19.88
C THR A 82 -0.20 -9.21 -18.88
N LEU A 83 0.34 -10.41 -19.05
CA LEU A 83 0.16 -11.52 -18.12
C LEU A 83 0.82 -11.23 -16.76
N GLU A 84 2.05 -10.73 -16.77
CA GLU A 84 2.77 -10.34 -15.55
C GLU A 84 2.01 -9.24 -14.78
N THR A 85 1.53 -8.21 -15.49
CA THR A 85 0.73 -7.14 -14.90
C THR A 85 -0.57 -7.66 -14.27
N LYS A 86 -1.22 -8.65 -14.88
CA LYS A 86 -2.41 -9.31 -14.31
C LYS A 86 -2.05 -10.09 -13.05
N SER A 87 -0.94 -10.83 -13.05
CA SER A 87 -0.45 -11.56 -11.88
C SER A 87 -0.16 -10.60 -10.72
N MET A 88 0.62 -9.55 -10.97
CA MET A 88 0.94 -8.54 -9.94
C MET A 88 -0.31 -7.89 -9.36
N ARG A 89 -1.34 -7.64 -10.18
CA ARG A 89 -2.62 -7.10 -9.71
C ARG A 89 -3.33 -8.06 -8.76
N SER A 90 -3.29 -9.36 -9.08
CA SER A 90 -3.84 -10.41 -8.20
C SER A 90 -3.08 -10.46 -6.87
N ASP A 91 -1.76 -10.38 -6.90
CA ASP A 91 -0.92 -10.40 -5.70
C ASP A 91 -1.22 -9.18 -4.80
N ILE A 92 -1.33 -7.98 -5.40
CA ILE A 92 -1.70 -6.76 -4.68
C ILE A 92 -3.06 -6.91 -3.98
N ALA A 93 -4.06 -7.46 -4.67
CA ALA A 93 -5.38 -7.71 -4.06
C ALA A 93 -5.28 -8.71 -2.90
N GLY A 94 -4.47 -9.76 -3.04
CA GLY A 94 -4.19 -10.72 -1.97
C GLY A 94 -3.53 -10.07 -0.75
N PHE A 95 -2.54 -9.20 -0.97
CA PHE A 95 -1.89 -8.46 0.12
C PHE A 95 -2.86 -7.50 0.82
N GLN A 96 -3.71 -6.79 0.08
CA GLN A 96 -4.73 -5.91 0.66
C GLN A 96 -5.67 -6.67 1.59
N SER A 97 -6.17 -7.84 1.15
CA SER A 97 -7.03 -8.69 1.98
C SER A 97 -6.34 -9.12 3.28
N ARG A 98 -5.06 -9.51 3.21
CA ARG A 98 -4.27 -9.90 4.37
C ARG A 98 -4.06 -8.73 5.35
N VAL A 99 -3.77 -7.54 4.84
CA VAL A 99 -3.62 -6.33 5.66
C VAL A 99 -4.92 -6.02 6.40
N THR A 100 -6.05 -6.01 5.70
CA THR A 100 -7.36 -5.78 6.35
C THR A 100 -7.67 -6.85 7.40
N GLY A 101 -7.34 -8.12 7.13
CA GLY A 101 -7.49 -9.19 8.12
C GLY A 101 -6.62 -9.00 9.37
N LEU A 102 -5.38 -8.53 9.19
CA LEU A 102 -4.48 -8.21 10.31
C LEU A 102 -4.98 -7.00 11.11
N GLU A 103 -5.47 -5.95 10.45
CA GLU A 103 -6.07 -4.78 11.10
C GLU A 103 -7.27 -5.18 11.97
N GLN A 104 -8.13 -6.08 11.49
CA GLN A 104 -9.24 -6.63 12.27
C GLN A 104 -8.75 -7.43 13.48
N CYS A 105 -7.74 -8.28 13.31
CA CYS A 105 -7.16 -9.05 14.41
C CYS A 105 -6.56 -8.13 15.48
N MET A 106 -5.81 -7.11 15.07
CA MET A 106 -5.27 -6.10 15.98
C MET A 106 -6.37 -5.36 16.72
N GLY A 107 -7.41 -4.90 16.02
CA GLY A 107 -8.55 -4.23 16.66
C GLY A 107 -9.27 -5.13 17.68
N SER A 108 -9.38 -6.44 17.40
CA SER A 108 -9.94 -7.39 18.35
C SER A 108 -9.04 -7.62 19.56
N LEU A 109 -7.71 -7.67 19.37
CA LEU A 109 -6.75 -7.81 20.46
C LEU A 109 -6.75 -6.55 21.33
N GLU A 110 -6.75 -5.36 20.74
CA GLU A 110 -6.87 -4.10 21.46
C GLU A 110 -8.19 -4.04 22.25
N ALA A 111 -9.32 -4.44 21.64
CA ALA A 111 -10.60 -4.49 22.35
C ALA A 111 -10.58 -5.48 23.52
N GLN A 112 -9.89 -6.61 23.39
CA GLN A 112 -9.73 -7.59 24.46
C GLN A 112 -8.80 -7.08 25.57
N ASP A 113 -7.75 -6.34 25.22
CA ASP A 113 -6.81 -5.74 26.15
C ASP A 113 -7.35 -4.46 26.82
N ILE A 114 -8.47 -3.91 26.32
CA ILE A 114 -9.28 -2.84 26.95
C ILE A 114 -10.28 -3.39 28.01
N VAL A 115 -10.27 -4.71 28.27
CA VAL A 115 -10.91 -5.31 29.46
C VAL A 115 -9.99 -5.46 30.70
N PRO A 116 -9.09 -4.52 31.08
CA PRO A 116 -8.56 -4.51 32.44
C PRO A 116 -9.62 -4.05 33.42
N GLN A 117 -10.61 -3.26 32.98
CA GLN A 117 -11.56 -2.61 33.87
C GLN A 117 -12.41 -3.59 34.68
N ASP A 118 -12.81 -4.72 34.09
CA ASP A 118 -13.58 -5.75 34.80
C ASP A 118 -12.70 -6.51 35.80
N ARG A 119 -11.46 -6.81 35.40
CA ARG A 119 -10.47 -7.48 36.27
C ARG A 119 -10.02 -6.61 37.44
N ASP A 120 -9.84 -5.32 37.22
CA ASP A 120 -9.47 -4.36 38.26
C ASP A 120 -10.62 -4.17 39.24
N GLN A 121 -11.87 -4.15 38.75
CA GLN A 121 -13.04 -4.07 39.61
C GLN A 121 -13.19 -5.33 40.48
N ASP A 122 -12.97 -6.51 39.91
CA ASP A 122 -12.95 -7.78 40.65
C ASP A 122 -11.83 -7.81 41.70
N LEU A 123 -10.63 -7.34 41.36
CA LEU A 123 -9.50 -7.24 42.29
C LEU A 123 -9.81 -6.27 43.44
N LEU A 124 -10.41 -5.12 43.15
CA LEU A 124 -10.86 -4.16 44.18
C LEU A 124 -11.93 -4.75 45.08
N TYR A 125 -12.90 -5.47 44.53
CA TYR A 125 -13.94 -6.17 45.29
C TYR A 125 -13.33 -7.24 46.20
N LEU A 126 -12.45 -8.09 45.68
CA LEU A 126 -11.77 -9.13 46.45
C LEU A 126 -10.91 -8.52 47.57
N ARG A 127 -10.17 -7.44 47.29
CA ARG A 127 -9.37 -6.72 48.29
C ARG A 127 -10.22 -6.14 49.42
N SER A 128 -11.37 -5.55 49.07
CA SER A 128 -12.33 -5.04 50.05
C SER A 128 -12.86 -6.17 50.95
N LYS A 129 -13.22 -7.30 50.34
CA LYS A 129 -13.72 -8.49 51.05
C LYS A 129 -12.68 -9.09 51.99
N ILE A 130 -11.42 -9.18 51.57
CA ILE A 130 -10.31 -9.66 52.41
C ILE A 130 -10.16 -8.75 53.64
N THR A 131 -10.09 -7.43 53.43
CA THR A 131 -9.98 -6.45 54.53
C THR A 131 -11.12 -6.60 55.54
N ASP A 132 -12.36 -6.75 55.07
CA ASP A 132 -13.53 -6.93 55.96
C ASP A 132 -13.50 -8.26 56.73
N MET A 133 -12.95 -9.33 56.13
CA MET A 133 -12.73 -10.59 56.86
C MET A 133 -11.62 -10.47 57.91
N GLU A 134 -10.52 -9.80 57.59
CA GLU A 134 -9.41 -9.55 58.53
C GLU A 134 -9.89 -8.74 59.73
N ASP A 135 -10.68 -7.68 59.50
CA ASP A 135 -11.26 -6.85 60.55
C ASP A 135 -12.23 -7.63 61.45
N ARG A 136 -13.09 -8.48 60.86
CA ARG A 136 -13.96 -9.38 61.62
C ARG A 136 -13.16 -10.34 62.50
N SER A 137 -12.16 -11.00 61.91
CA SER A 137 -11.26 -11.92 62.63
C SER A 137 -10.55 -11.22 63.79
N ARG A 138 -10.05 -9.99 63.58
CA ARG A 138 -9.40 -9.19 64.62
C ARG A 138 -10.35 -8.85 65.77
N ARG A 139 -11.59 -8.45 65.46
CA ARG A 139 -12.62 -8.17 66.47
C ARG A 139 -12.96 -9.41 67.30
N ASP A 140 -13.13 -10.55 66.65
CA ASP A 140 -13.47 -11.79 67.34
C ASP A 140 -12.34 -12.31 68.22
N ASN A 141 -11.08 -12.15 67.78
CA ASN A 141 -9.92 -12.47 68.61
C ASN A 141 -9.85 -11.59 69.88
N ILE A 142 -10.10 -10.28 69.75
CA ILE A 142 -10.17 -9.36 70.90
C ILE A 142 -11.27 -9.80 71.88
N ARG A 143 -12.47 -10.15 71.38
CA ARG A 143 -13.59 -10.63 72.22
C ARG A 143 -13.21 -11.90 72.98
N LEU A 144 -12.62 -12.88 72.30
CA LEU A 144 -12.16 -14.13 72.90
C LEU A 144 -11.13 -13.91 74.02
N LEU A 145 -10.14 -13.03 73.79
CA LEU A 145 -9.15 -12.66 74.80
C LEU A 145 -9.77 -11.92 75.98
N GLY A 146 -10.73 -11.02 75.73
CA GLY A 146 -11.49 -10.32 76.77
C GLY A 146 -12.28 -11.28 77.67
N SER A 147 -13.03 -12.21 77.07
CA SER A 147 -13.81 -13.21 77.81
C SER A 147 -12.94 -14.17 78.64
N ARG A 148 -11.71 -14.44 78.22
CA ARG A 148 -10.76 -15.24 79.02
C ARG A 148 -10.25 -14.47 80.24
N LYS A 149 -10.04 -13.16 80.13
CA LYS A 149 -9.64 -12.31 81.26
C LYS A 149 -10.75 -12.19 82.30
N THR A 150 -12.00 -12.02 81.89
CA THR A 150 -13.13 -11.94 82.82
C THR A 150 -13.39 -13.28 83.52
N LYS A 151 -13.30 -14.41 82.81
CA LYS A 151 -13.38 -15.74 83.44
C LYS A 151 -12.28 -15.99 84.47
N LYS A 152 -11.03 -15.57 84.20
CA LYS A 152 -9.95 -15.66 85.20
C LYS A 152 -10.19 -14.77 86.42
N ALA A 153 -10.66 -13.55 86.23
CA ALA A 153 -10.98 -12.64 87.34
C ALA A 153 -12.12 -13.17 88.22
N GLN A 154 -13.11 -13.84 87.61
CA GLN A 154 -14.24 -14.43 88.34
C GLN A 154 -13.87 -15.69 89.15
N ILE A 155 -12.83 -16.42 88.75
CA ILE A 155 -12.31 -17.59 89.49
C ILE A 155 -11.40 -17.14 90.67
N CYS A 156 -10.74 -15.99 90.57
CA CYS A 156 -9.79 -15.53 91.59
C CYS A 156 -10.40 -14.64 92.69
N MET A 157 -11.71 -14.43 92.72
CA MET A 157 -12.39 -13.72 93.80
C MET A 157 -12.97 -14.74 94.78
N PRO A 158 -12.37 -14.96 95.97
CA PRO A 158 -12.96 -15.83 96.99
C PRO A 158 -14.26 -15.17 97.50
N SER A 159 -15.29 -16.00 97.68
CA SER A 159 -16.57 -15.63 98.31
C SER A 159 -16.41 -15.29 99.77
#